data_AF-A0A816YRH3-F1
#
_entry.id   AF-A0A816YRH3-F1
#
_cell.length_a   1.000
_cell.length_b   1.000
_cell.length_c   1.000
_cell.angle_alpha   90.00
_cell.angle_beta   90.00
_cell.angle_gamma   90.00
#
_symmetry.space_group_name_H-M   'P 1'
#
loop_
_entity.id
_entity.type
_entity.pdbx_description
1 polymer ?
#
loop_
_entity_poly.entity_id
_entity_poly.type
_entity_poly.pdbx_seq_one_letter_code
_entity_poly.pdbx_strand_id
1 'polypeptide(L)'
;MGILFEETLSSNPTIQIATDDDNELGLMAVRIANAAAFPMVLKAALELGVFDTLYAASVFLSPSEIATRLPTAPRNPEAPALLDRMLRLLASYSMVKCGTDQAGKGERVYRAEPICRFFLKDNIQDIGSLASQVIVNFHSVFLNTW
;
A
#
# COMPACT_ATOMS: atom_id res chain seq x y z
N MET A 1 -50.55 -44.40 30.76
CA MET A 1 -50.37 -44.43 29.29
C MET A 1 -50.97 -43.13 28.77
N GLY A 2 -50.20 -42.06 28.62
CA GLY A 2 -49.46 -41.71 27.38
C GLY A 2 -50.39 -40.79 26.57
N ILE A 3 -50.06 -39.57 26.15
CA ILE A 3 -48.77 -38.90 25.88
C ILE A 3 -49.06 -37.38 25.92
N LEU A 4 -48.10 -36.59 26.43
CA LEU A 4 -48.05 -35.12 26.30
C LEU A 4 -48.05 -34.75 24.80
N PHE A 5 -48.93 -33.84 24.38
CA PHE A 5 -48.68 -33.02 23.19
C PHE A 5 -47.77 -31.87 23.63
N GLU A 6 -46.45 -32.05 23.51
CA GLU A 6 -45.53 -30.93 23.33
C GLU A 6 -45.67 -30.47 21.89
N GLU A 7 -46.41 -29.38 21.67
CA GLU A 7 -46.32 -28.64 20.41
C GLU A 7 -45.10 -27.72 20.53
N THR A 8 -44.06 -28.10 19.80
CA THR A 8 -42.77 -27.43 19.75
C THR A 8 -42.95 -26.02 19.20
N LEU A 9 -42.88 -25.02 20.09
CA LEU A 9 -42.44 -23.69 19.70
C LEU A 9 -41.01 -23.86 19.17
N SER A 10 -40.92 -24.01 17.85
CA SER A 10 -39.68 -23.84 17.09
C SER A 10 -39.24 -22.39 17.30
N SER A 11 -38.54 -22.16 18.41
CA SER A 11 -37.67 -21.01 18.57
C SER A 11 -36.56 -21.19 17.55
N ASN A 12 -36.79 -20.69 16.34
CA ASN A 12 -35.71 -20.44 15.40
C ASN A 12 -34.75 -19.49 16.13
N PRO A 13 -33.51 -19.90 16.48
CA PRO A 13 -32.58 -18.95 17.04
C PRO A 13 -32.16 -18.05 15.89
N THR A 14 -32.76 -16.86 15.91
CA THR A 14 -32.23 -15.60 15.43
C THR A 14 -30.78 -15.69 14.96
N ILE A 15 -30.61 -15.41 13.66
CA ILE A 15 -29.39 -14.93 13.02
C ILE A 15 -28.73 -13.90 13.95
N GLN A 16 -27.72 -14.32 14.68
CA GLN A 16 -26.78 -13.57 15.51
C GLN A 16 -25.93 -14.68 16.16
N ILE A 17 -24.77 -15.02 15.60
CA ILE A 17 -23.51 -14.37 15.91
C ILE A 17 -22.59 -14.61 14.69
N ALA A 18 -22.36 -13.60 13.86
CA ALA A 18 -21.05 -13.53 13.21
C ALA A 18 -20.11 -13.26 14.39
N THR A 19 -19.37 -14.28 14.80
CA THR A 19 -18.43 -14.18 15.92
C THR A 19 -17.40 -13.12 15.53
N ASP A 20 -16.85 -12.40 16.51
CA ASP A 20 -15.70 -11.50 16.28
C ASP A 20 -14.58 -12.22 15.48
N ASP A 21 -14.49 -13.55 15.66
CA ASP A 21 -13.67 -14.50 14.92
C ASP A 21 -13.94 -14.53 13.40
N ASP A 22 -15.21 -14.58 12.95
CA ASP A 22 -15.55 -14.55 11.51
C ASP A 22 -15.14 -13.22 10.85
N ASN A 23 -15.21 -12.11 11.60
CA ASN A 23 -14.79 -10.80 11.12
C ASN A 23 -13.25 -10.70 11.03
N GLU A 24 -12.52 -11.26 12.00
CA GLU A 24 -11.06 -11.35 11.94
C GLU A 24 -10.58 -12.26 10.80
N LEU A 25 -11.21 -13.43 10.62
CA LEU A 25 -10.96 -14.34 9.51
C LEU A 25 -11.25 -13.67 8.15
N GLY A 26 -12.35 -12.91 8.05
CA GLY A 26 -12.68 -12.11 6.88
C GLY A 26 -11.59 -11.08 6.57
N LEU A 27 -11.12 -10.34 7.58
CA LEU A 27 -10.03 -9.37 7.41
C LEU A 27 -8.71 -10.03 7.00
N MET A 28 -8.41 -11.21 7.55
CA MET A 28 -7.25 -12.01 7.15
C MET A 28 -7.34 -12.43 5.69
N ALA A 29 -8.49 -12.95 5.24
CA ALA A 29 -8.72 -13.32 3.85
C ALA A 29 -8.52 -12.11 2.91
N VAL A 30 -9.02 -10.92 3.28
CA VAL A 30 -8.81 -9.68 2.51
C VAL A 30 -7.33 -9.30 2.45
N ARG A 31 -6.56 -9.44 3.55
CA ARG A 31 -5.12 -9.16 3.55
C ARG A 31 -4.35 -10.12 2.65
N ILE A 32 -4.68 -11.41 2.69
CA ILE A 32 -4.06 -12.43 1.83
C ILE A 32 -4.39 -12.19 0.36
N ALA A 33 -5.66 -11.90 0.04
CA ALA A 33 -6.09 -11.58 -1.32
C ALA A 33 -5.37 -10.34 -1.88
N ASN A 34 -4.99 -9.39 -1.01
CA ASN A 34 -4.26 -8.18 -1.38
C ASN A 34 -2.74 -8.26 -1.12
N ALA A 35 -2.19 -9.44 -0.81
CA ALA A 35 -0.78 -9.57 -0.42
C ALA A 35 0.19 -9.11 -1.52
N ALA A 36 -0.20 -9.24 -2.79
CA ALA A 36 0.59 -8.78 -3.93
C ALA A 36 0.53 -7.26 -4.16
N ALA A 37 -0.39 -6.53 -3.53
CA ALA A 37 -0.57 -5.10 -3.77
C ALA A 37 0.67 -4.30 -3.37
N PHE A 38 1.22 -4.55 -2.18
CA PHE A 38 2.42 -3.87 -1.69
C PHE A 38 3.65 -4.07 -2.60
N PRO A 39 4.11 -5.31 -2.88
CA PRO A 39 5.30 -5.50 -3.69
C PRO A 39 5.16 -4.94 -5.11
N MET A 40 3.97 -5.01 -5.70
CA MET A 40 3.73 -4.46 -7.04
C MET A 40 3.78 -2.92 -7.04
N VAL A 41 3.21 -2.26 -6.03
CA VAL A 41 3.30 -0.80 -5.87
C VAL A 41 4.73 -0.37 -5.55
N LEU A 42 5.46 -1.12 -4.72
CA LEU A 42 6.86 -0.86 -4.42
C LEU A 42 7.71 -0.92 -5.70
N LYS A 43 7.55 -1.96 -6.52
CA LYS A 43 8.21 -2.07 -7.82
C LYS A 43 7.90 -0.87 -8.71
N ALA A 44 6.63 -0.51 -8.87
CA ALA A 44 6.23 0.63 -9.69
C ALA A 44 6.82 1.96 -9.19
N ALA A 45 6.85 2.18 -7.87
CA ALA A 45 7.43 3.38 -7.28
C ALA A 45 8.95 3.48 -7.51
N LEU A 46 9.65 2.34 -7.53
CA LEU A 46 11.07 2.26 -7.89
C LEU A 46 11.29 2.57 -9.37
N GLU A 47 10.52 1.97 -10.26
CA GLU A 47 10.62 2.19 -11.72
C GLU A 47 10.31 3.65 -12.11
N LEU A 48 9.37 4.28 -11.41
CA LEU A 48 9.03 5.70 -11.60
C LEU A 48 10.05 6.67 -10.99
N GLY A 49 10.98 6.20 -10.14
CA GLY A 49 11.95 7.07 -9.45
C GLY A 49 11.33 7.92 -8.33
N VAL A 50 10.24 7.44 -7.71
CA VAL A 50 9.53 8.19 -6.65
C VAL A 50 10.41 8.36 -5.42
N PHE A 51 11.13 7.31 -5.01
CA PHE A 51 12.00 7.36 -3.84
C PHE A 51 13.19 8.28 -4.03
N ASP A 52 13.84 8.24 -5.19
CA ASP A 52 14.94 9.16 -5.52
C ASP A 52 14.46 10.63 -5.45
N THR A 53 13.27 10.90 -6.00
CA THR A 53 12.65 12.24 -5.98
C THR A 53 12.36 12.73 -4.57
N LEU A 54 11.73 11.89 -3.74
CA LEU A 54 11.38 12.23 -2.35
C LEU A 54 12.62 12.37 -1.46
N TYR A 55 13.61 11.50 -1.65
CA TYR A 55 14.84 11.52 -0.88
C TYR A 55 15.69 12.75 -1.20
N ALA A 56 15.83 13.07 -2.49
CA ALA A 56 16.55 14.27 -2.94
C ALA A 56 15.89 15.57 -2.45
N ALA A 57 14.55 15.62 -2.39
CA ALA A 57 13.85 16.79 -1.90
C ALA A 57 14.04 17.02 -0.39
N SER A 58 14.17 15.96 0.41
CA SER A 58 14.34 16.00 1.87
C SER A 58 13.28 16.79 2.65
N VAL A 59 12.19 17.19 2.00
CA VAL A 59 11.04 17.94 2.55
C VAL A 59 9.74 17.22 2.26
N PHE A 60 8.64 17.69 2.86
CA PHE A 60 7.31 17.21 2.52
C PHE A 60 6.88 17.76 1.16
N LEU A 61 6.40 16.87 0.29
CA LEU A 61 5.90 17.21 -1.05
C LEU A 61 4.47 16.72 -1.25
N SER A 62 3.66 17.53 -1.92
CA SER A 62 2.35 17.11 -2.40
C SER A 62 2.47 16.12 -3.57
N PRO A 63 1.48 15.24 -3.81
CA PRO A 63 1.46 14.35 -4.97
C PRO A 63 1.65 15.07 -6.31
N SER A 64 1.09 16.27 -6.45
CA SER A 64 1.25 17.11 -7.64
C SER A 64 2.70 17.55 -7.83
N GLU A 65 3.37 18.00 -6.77
CA GLU A 65 4.78 18.37 -6.84
C GLU A 65 5.67 17.16 -7.15
N ILE A 66 5.40 16.01 -6.53
CA ILE A 66 6.17 14.78 -6.81
C ILE A 66 6.02 14.43 -8.28
N ALA A 67 4.80 14.43 -8.82
CA ALA A 67 4.54 14.14 -10.23
C ALA A 67 5.33 15.04 -11.18
N THR A 68 5.48 16.33 -10.86
CA THR A 68 6.30 17.27 -11.68
C THR A 68 7.80 17.05 -11.59
N ARG A 69 8.28 16.46 -10.49
CA ARG A 69 9.71 16.21 -10.24
C ARG A 69 10.16 14.81 -10.65
N LEU A 70 9.25 13.95 -11.11
CA LEU A 70 9.61 12.63 -11.62
C LEU A 70 10.53 12.74 -12.84
N PRO A 71 11.44 11.77 -13.06
CA PRO A 71 12.33 11.75 -14.23
C PRO A 71 11.59 11.81 -15.58
N THR A 72 10.38 11.26 -15.63
CA THR A 72 9.48 11.36 -16.80
C THR A 72 8.21 12.08 -16.38
N ALA A 73 8.02 13.29 -16.91
CA ALA A 73 6.83 14.08 -16.62
C ALA A 73 5.56 13.34 -17.10
N PRO A 74 4.59 13.08 -16.20
CA PRO A 74 3.40 12.35 -16.55
C PRO A 74 2.51 13.18 -17.49
N ARG A 75 2.07 12.55 -18.58
CA ARG A 75 1.09 13.14 -19.53
C ARG A 75 -0.36 12.97 -19.07
N ASN A 76 -0.59 12.10 -18.09
CA ASN A 76 -1.93 11.80 -17.59
C ASN A 76 -2.37 12.86 -16.55
N PRO A 77 -3.50 13.55 -16.75
CA PRO A 77 -4.02 14.51 -15.77
C PRO A 77 -4.35 13.87 -14.41
N GLU A 78 -4.65 12.58 -14.36
CA GLU A 78 -4.93 11.85 -13.11
C GLU A 78 -3.67 11.34 -12.40
N ALA A 79 -2.48 11.55 -12.96
CA ALA A 79 -1.23 11.05 -12.39
C ALA A 79 -1.00 11.45 -10.92
N PRO A 80 -1.28 12.69 -10.48
CA PRO A 80 -1.15 13.06 -9.06
C PRO A 80 -2.07 12.23 -8.15
N ALA A 81 -3.29 11.92 -8.59
CA ALA A 81 -4.25 11.14 -7.80
C ALA A 81 -3.86 9.65 -7.70
N LEU A 82 -3.30 9.09 -8.78
CA LEU A 82 -2.76 7.73 -8.78
C LEU A 82 -1.51 7.63 -7.89
N LEU A 83 -0.65 8.64 -7.97
CA LEU A 83 0.54 8.73 -7.13
C LEU A 83 0.18 8.87 -5.64
N ASP A 84 -0.84 9.64 -5.29
CA ASP A 84 -1.37 9.71 -3.91
C ASP A 84 -1.82 8.34 -3.40
N ARG A 85 -2.51 7.55 -4.22
CA ARG A 85 -2.93 6.17 -3.84
C ARG A 85 -1.73 5.26 -3.60
N MET A 86 -0.71 5.33 -4.45
CA MET A 86 0.54 4.58 -4.28
C MET A 86 1.26 4.98 -2.99
N LEU A 87 1.43 6.29 -2.76
CA LEU A 87 2.12 6.83 -1.60
C LEU A 87 1.39 6.53 -0.29
N ARG A 88 0.05 6.48 -0.29
CA ARG A 88 -0.72 6.00 0.86
C ARG A 88 -0.41 4.56 1.23
N LEU A 89 -0.36 3.67 0.24
CA LEU A 89 -0.01 2.28 0.51
C LEU A 89 1.43 2.19 1.03
N LEU A 90 2.37 2.91 0.42
CA LEU A 90 3.75 2.95 0.92
C LEU A 90 3.83 3.51 2.35
N ALA A 91 2.98 4.48 2.69
CA ALA A 91 2.92 5.04 4.04
C ALA A 91 2.41 4.03 5.08
N SER A 92 1.50 3.12 4.72
CA SER A 92 1.03 2.08 5.65
C SER A 92 2.10 1.03 5.98
N TYR A 93 3.15 0.95 5.16
CA TYR A 93 4.33 0.10 5.38
C TYR A 93 5.54 0.90 5.91
N SER A 94 5.34 2.13 6.39
CA SER A 94 6.40 3.01 6.92
C SER A 94 7.55 3.27 5.93
N MET A 95 7.29 3.17 4.63
CA MET A 95 8.28 3.53 3.61
C MET A 95 8.33 5.05 3.38
N VAL A 96 7.19 5.72 3.52
CA VAL A 96 7.08 7.17 3.40
C VAL A 96 6.25 7.72 4.55
N LYS A 97 6.61 8.90 5.04
CA LYS A 97 5.84 9.59 6.06
C LYS A 97 4.75 10.42 5.40
N CYS A 98 3.50 10.16 5.76
CA CYS A 98 2.36 10.97 5.35
C CYS A 98 2.10 12.06 6.39
N GLY A 99 1.82 13.28 5.92
CA GLY A 99 1.37 14.41 6.71
C GLY A 99 0.25 15.16 6.01
N THR A 100 -0.27 16.18 6.68
CA THR A 100 -1.23 17.14 6.12
C THR A 100 -0.57 18.51 6.07
N ASP A 101 -0.70 19.19 4.95
CA ASP A 101 -0.18 20.55 4.81
C ASP A 101 -0.88 21.50 5.81
N GLN A 102 -0.07 22.25 6.56
CA GLN A 102 -0.56 23.25 7.52
C GLN A 102 -1.08 24.51 6.82
N ALA A 103 -0.81 24.69 5.52
CA ALA A 103 -1.26 25.85 4.74
C ALA A 103 -2.77 25.89 4.42
N GLY A 104 -3.61 25.11 5.13
CA GLY A 104 -5.06 25.25 5.12
C GLY A 104 -5.80 24.57 3.97
N LYS A 105 -5.10 23.96 3.01
CA LYS A 105 -5.73 23.19 1.92
C LYS A 105 -6.11 21.75 2.29
N GLY A 106 -5.60 21.22 3.40
CA GLY A 106 -5.83 19.83 3.81
C GLY A 106 -5.27 18.80 2.82
N GLU A 107 -4.41 19.23 1.90
CA GLU A 107 -3.74 18.36 0.93
C GLU A 107 -2.72 17.47 1.66
N ARG A 108 -2.66 16.19 1.27
CA ARG A 108 -1.70 15.24 1.82
C ARG A 108 -0.31 15.54 1.29
N VAL A 109 0.67 15.45 2.16
CA VAL A 109 2.08 15.63 1.82
C VAL A 109 2.89 14.44 2.27
N TYR A 110 3.95 14.14 1.53
CA TYR A 110 4.74 12.93 1.70
C TYR A 110 6.23 13.27 1.81
N ARG A 111 6.93 12.50 2.66
CA ARG A 111 8.39 12.58 2.82
C ARG A 111 8.98 11.17 2.83
N ALA A 112 10.16 11.00 2.25
CA ALA A 112 10.87 9.72 2.34
C ALA A 112 11.27 9.41 3.80
N GLU A 113 11.09 8.16 4.21
CA GLU A 113 11.65 7.65 5.47
C GLU A 113 13.11 7.19 5.28
N PRO A 114 13.90 7.05 6.35
CA PRO A 114 15.29 6.61 6.26
C PRO A 114 15.47 5.25 5.56
N ILE A 115 14.46 4.38 5.59
CA ILE A 115 14.48 3.08 4.91
C ILE A 115 14.62 3.21 3.39
N CYS A 116 14.12 4.28 2.79
CA CYS A 116 14.21 4.52 1.34
C CYS A 116 15.66 4.56 0.84
N ARG A 117 16.64 4.89 1.71
CA ARG A 117 18.07 4.96 1.33
C ARG A 117 18.60 3.65 0.74
N PHE A 118 18.05 2.51 1.16
CA PHE A 118 18.47 1.18 0.69
C PHE A 118 17.92 0.83 -0.71
N PHE A 119 16.98 1.64 -1.21
CA PHE A 119 16.29 1.43 -2.47
C PHE A 119 16.57 2.55 -3.49
N LEU A 120 17.51 3.45 -3.20
CA LEU A 120 17.90 4.50 -4.14
C LEU A 120 18.69 3.90 -5.30
N LYS A 121 18.53 4.47 -6.48
CA LYS A 121 19.24 4.01 -7.69
C LYS A 121 20.74 4.34 -7.60
N ASP A 122 21.04 5.54 -7.12
CA ASP A 122 22.40 6.04 -6.91
C ASP A 122 22.75 5.94 -5.43
N ASN A 123 22.91 4.71 -4.92
CA ASN A 123 23.39 4.53 -3.55
C ASN A 123 24.90 4.85 -3.50
N ILE A 124 25.25 5.93 -2.81
CA ILE A 124 26.61 6.49 -2.69
C ILE A 124 27.52 5.60 -1.81
N GLN A 125 26.95 4.63 -1.08
CA GLN A 125 27.70 3.72 -0.21
C GLN A 125 27.82 2.34 -0.86
N ASP A 126 29.01 1.73 -0.78
CA ASP A 126 29.45 0.45 -1.40
C ASP A 126 28.56 -0.80 -1.16
N ILE A 127 27.41 -0.64 -0.50
CA ILE A 127 26.48 -1.70 -0.08
C ILE A 127 25.50 -2.08 -1.21
N GLY A 128 25.43 -1.30 -2.29
CA GLY A 128 24.52 -1.55 -3.42
C GLY A 128 23.06 -1.21 -3.10
N SER A 129 22.16 -1.43 -4.06
CA SER A 129 20.74 -1.08 -3.95
C SER A 129 19.85 -2.33 -3.95
N LEU A 130 18.94 -2.42 -2.99
CA LEU A 130 17.91 -3.47 -2.94
C LEU A 130 16.81 -3.24 -3.98
N ALA A 131 16.79 -2.08 -4.65
CA ALA A 131 15.84 -1.79 -5.72
C ALA A 131 15.91 -2.84 -6.84
N SER A 132 17.12 -3.20 -7.26
CA SER A 132 17.35 -4.21 -8.30
C SER A 132 16.78 -5.56 -7.92
N GLN A 133 16.91 -5.96 -6.66
CA GLN A 133 16.36 -7.22 -6.16
C GLN A 133 14.83 -7.23 -6.22
N VAL A 134 14.18 -6.15 -5.79
CA VAL A 134 12.72 -6.01 -5.86
C VAL A 134 12.24 -6.05 -7.32
N ILE A 135 12.90 -5.30 -8.21
CA ILE A 135 12.51 -5.23 -9.63
C ILE A 135 12.60 -6.61 -10.29
N VAL A 136 13.68 -7.36 -10.03
CA VAL A 136 13.86 -8.71 -10.61
C VAL A 136 12.83 -9.69 -10.07
N ASN A 137 12.61 -9.74 -8.76
CA ASN A 137 11.69 -10.69 -8.12
C ASN A 137 10.23 -10.50 -8.56
N PHE A 138 9.84 -9.26 -8.89
CA PHE A 138 8.48 -8.94 -9.34
C PHE A 138 8.42 -8.60 -10.83
N HIS A 139 9.44 -9.02 -11.60
CA HIS A 139 9.39 -8.95 -13.05
C HIS A 139 8.51 -10.08 -13.60
N SER A 140 7.83 -9.83 -14.73
CA SER A 140 6.93 -10.81 -15.35
C SER A 140 7.63 -12.15 -15.63
N VAL A 141 8.88 -12.09 -16.10
CA VAL A 141 9.70 -13.28 -16.37
C VAL A 141 9.88 -14.14 -15.12
N PHE A 142 10.13 -13.53 -13.96
CA PHE A 142 10.33 -14.27 -12.70
C PHE A 142 8.99 -14.74 -12.11
N LEU A 143 7.93 -13.95 -12.23
CA LEU A 143 6.60 -14.39 -11.78
C LEU A 143 6.07 -15.58 -12.60
N ASN A 144 6.40 -15.64 -13.89
CA ASN A 144 5.99 -16.72 -14.79
C ASN A 144 6.75 -18.05 -14.56
N THR A 145 7.76 -18.10 -13.69
CA THR A 145 8.48 -19.37 -13.40
C THR A 145 7.81 -20.23 -12.33
N TRP A 146 6.86 -19.68 -11.59
CA TRP A 146 6.08 -20.36 -10.56
C TRP A 146 4.75 -20.84 -11.15
#